data_AF-A0A645CEB2-F1
#
_entry.id   AF-A0A645CEB2-F1
#
_cell.length_a   1.000
_cell.length_b   1.000
_cell.length_c   1.000
_cell.angle_alpha   90.00
_cell.angle_beta   90.00
_cell.angle_gamma   90.00
#
_symmetry.space_group_name_H-M   'P 1'
#
loop_
_entity.id
_entity.type
_entity.pdbx_description
1 polymer ?
#
loop_
_entity_poly.entity_id
_entity_poly.type
_entity_poly.pdbx_seq_one_letter_code
_entity_poly.pdbx_strand_id
1 'polypeptide(L)'
;MKLFGTVSRNIYPVGQGGFSSEIHHDCDGKINFVAVYDCGVAMTGTNSSKNFNQKTLVDEFLVDSNNTKIPIDILFISHFDQDHVSLIKALIKDRAVKRVIVPLMRKWKKKIIALCAEGWDTQLLTNPKDFFNLHALNSDTIITEVSALTDNEYNSEIDNAAADAIQIPSGNSISSNTNWHYIPFNIEPERSDCFEEKCKESDIEIDKLTEDDLCVKAKQLKKIYQELSGGINQNSLLLYSAPDYSNKTVETLQCPGTFCCGGCCKKLACDASAGCLYTGDYDYSHMEKLKVFFVSKNLIGNIGTL
;
A
#
# COMPACT_ATOMS: atom_id res chain seq x y z
N MET A 1 -16.65 -30.40 -4.46
CA MET A 1 -15.98 -30.06 -3.19
C MET A 1 -15.86 -28.55 -3.17
N LYS A 2 -16.70 -27.85 -2.40
CA LYS A 2 -16.66 -26.38 -2.33
C LYS A 2 -15.57 -26.00 -1.33
N LEU A 3 -14.49 -25.38 -1.81
CA LEU A 3 -13.45 -24.79 -0.99
C LEU A 3 -13.98 -23.44 -0.49
N PHE A 4 -14.56 -23.41 0.71
CA PHE A 4 -14.92 -22.15 1.35
C PHE A 4 -13.75 -21.73 2.24
N GLY A 5 -13.03 -20.69 1.84
CA GLY A 5 -12.10 -19.97 2.71
C GLY A 5 -12.77 -18.75 3.34
N THR A 6 -12.11 -18.13 4.31
CA THR A 6 -12.55 -16.85 4.88
C THR A 6 -11.49 -15.79 4.66
N VAL A 7 -11.92 -14.54 4.48
CA VAL A 7 -11.02 -13.39 4.42
C VAL A 7 -11.37 -12.45 5.57
N SER A 8 -10.39 -12.16 6.41
CA SER A 8 -10.52 -11.25 7.55
C SER A 8 -9.74 -9.98 7.26
N ARG A 9 -10.41 -8.83 7.36
CA ARG A 9 -9.76 -7.51 7.28
C ARG A 9 -9.70 -6.89 8.66
N ASN A 10 -8.52 -6.45 9.05
CA ASN A 10 -8.30 -5.82 10.34
C ASN A 10 -7.70 -4.44 10.13
N ILE A 11 -8.22 -3.44 10.85
CA ILE A 11 -7.64 -2.10 10.92
C ILE A 11 -7.13 -1.92 12.34
N TYR A 12 -5.84 -1.67 12.48
CA TYR A 12 -5.17 -1.55 13.77
C TYR A 12 -4.99 -0.07 14.11
N PRO A 13 -5.32 0.35 15.35
CA PRO A 13 -5.25 1.76 15.76
C PRO A 13 -3.80 2.20 16.07
N VAL A 14 -2.92 2.16 15.07
CA VAL A 14 -1.48 2.47 15.20
C VAL A 14 -1.19 3.87 14.66
N GLY A 15 -1.79 4.86 15.33
CA GLY A 15 -1.66 6.28 14.99
C GLY A 15 -2.25 6.64 13.63
N GLN A 16 -1.80 7.77 13.05
CA GLN A 16 -2.36 8.31 11.79
C GLN A 16 -1.82 7.60 10.54
N GLY A 17 -0.72 6.85 10.68
CA GLY A 17 0.01 6.21 9.59
C GLY A 17 -0.67 5.07 8.83
N GLY A 18 -1.88 4.67 9.24
CA GLY A 18 -2.54 3.47 8.73
C GLY A 18 -1.81 2.16 9.08
N PHE A 19 -2.52 1.18 9.61
CA PHE A 19 -2.00 -0.18 9.67
C PHE A 19 -3.17 -1.13 9.51
N SER A 20 -3.17 -1.92 8.45
CA SER A 20 -4.24 -2.89 8.20
C SER A 20 -3.72 -4.18 7.61
N SER A 21 -4.46 -5.25 7.83
CA SER A 21 -4.17 -6.58 7.27
C SER A 21 -5.38 -7.17 6.59
N GLU A 22 -5.12 -7.99 5.59
CA GLU A 22 -6.07 -8.91 4.99
C GLU A 22 -5.51 -10.33 5.10
N ILE A 23 -6.21 -11.18 5.84
CA ILE A 23 -5.77 -12.53 6.18
C ILE A 23 -6.75 -13.53 5.58
N HIS A 24 -6.24 -14.40 4.72
CA HIS A 24 -7.02 -15.44 4.05
C HIS A 24 -6.79 -16.76 4.77
N HIS A 25 -7.89 -17.41 5.14
CA HIS A 25 -7.87 -18.75 5.72
C HIS A 25 -8.43 -19.76 4.73
N ASP A 26 -7.84 -20.95 4.71
CA ASP A 26 -8.40 -22.10 4.01
C ASP A 26 -9.64 -22.67 4.73
N CYS A 27 -10.21 -23.75 4.19
CA CYS A 27 -11.40 -24.39 4.76
C CYS A 27 -11.17 -25.06 6.12
N ASP A 28 -9.92 -25.33 6.47
CA ASP A 28 -9.53 -25.89 7.77
C ASP A 28 -9.23 -24.77 8.80
N GLY A 29 -9.37 -23.50 8.40
CA GLY A 29 -9.09 -22.33 9.22
C GLY A 29 -7.60 -21.99 9.31
N LYS A 30 -6.73 -22.59 8.49
CA LYS A 30 -5.30 -22.27 8.47
C LYS A 30 -5.04 -21.05 7.61
N ILE A 31 -4.10 -20.21 8.04
CA ILE A 31 -3.68 -19.03 7.26
C ILE A 31 -3.00 -19.51 5.98
N ASN A 32 -3.53 -19.05 4.84
CA ASN A 32 -3.04 -19.37 3.51
C ASN A 32 -2.38 -18.16 2.83
N PHE A 33 -2.82 -16.94 3.17
CA PHE A 33 -2.28 -15.71 2.58
C PHE A 33 -2.40 -14.52 3.53
N VAL A 34 -1.36 -13.69 3.59
CA VAL A 34 -1.32 -12.46 4.42
C VAL A 34 -0.90 -11.27 3.56
N ALA A 35 -1.83 -10.33 3.37
CA ALA A 35 -1.53 -8.99 2.87
C ALA A 35 -1.52 -7.97 4.01
N VAL A 36 -0.59 -7.03 3.95
CA VAL A 36 -0.50 -5.89 4.87
C VAL A 36 -0.46 -4.61 4.07
N TYR A 37 -1.19 -3.59 4.53
CA TYR A 37 -1.17 -2.25 3.97
C TYR A 37 -0.71 -1.27 5.06
N ASP A 38 0.45 -0.66 4.82
CA ASP A 38 1.24 0.18 5.73
C ASP A 38 1.58 -0.50 7.06
N CYS A 39 2.26 0.22 7.97
CA CYS A 39 2.68 -0.31 9.27
C CYS A 39 2.45 0.65 10.44
N GLY A 40 1.83 1.80 10.19
CA GLY A 40 1.48 2.79 11.20
C GLY A 40 2.65 3.63 11.69
N VAL A 41 2.34 4.48 12.67
CA VAL A 41 3.30 5.45 13.23
C VAL A 41 3.65 5.16 14.68
N ALA A 42 4.94 5.27 14.99
CA ALA A 42 5.39 5.47 16.36
C ALA A 42 5.11 6.92 16.76
N MET A 43 4.16 7.15 17.67
CA MET A 43 3.87 8.52 18.13
C MET A 43 5.13 9.20 18.71
N THR A 44 5.35 10.47 18.39
CA THR A 44 6.44 11.27 18.98
C THR A 44 5.85 12.25 19.99
N GLY A 45 5.73 11.83 21.25
CA GLY A 45 5.25 12.66 22.35
C GLY A 45 5.76 12.18 23.70
N THR A 46 5.80 13.07 24.70
CA THR A 46 6.43 12.91 26.03
C THR A 46 5.91 11.74 26.90
N ASN A 47 4.96 10.95 26.42
CA ASN A 47 4.47 9.75 27.10
C ASN A 47 5.02 8.49 26.41
N SER A 48 6.26 8.13 26.77
CA SER A 48 6.98 6.94 26.28
C SER A 48 6.20 5.62 26.38
N SER A 49 5.19 5.54 27.25
CA SER A 49 4.31 4.38 27.41
C SER A 49 3.39 4.13 26.21
N LYS A 50 2.91 5.17 25.52
CA LYS A 50 2.05 5.00 24.32
C LYS A 50 2.85 4.46 23.13
N ASN A 51 4.12 4.87 23.02
CA ASN A 51 5.01 4.45 21.94
C ASN A 51 5.40 2.98 22.05
N PHE A 52 5.60 2.49 23.27
CA PHE A 52 5.90 1.09 23.53
C PHE A 52 4.77 0.18 23.04
N ASN A 53 3.52 0.55 23.36
CA ASN A 53 2.36 -0.27 22.97
C ASN A 53 2.19 -0.39 21.45
N GLN A 54 2.37 0.69 20.70
CA GLN A 54 2.25 0.67 19.23
C GLN A 54 3.32 -0.22 18.59
N LYS A 55 4.57 -0.07 19.01
CA LYS A 55 5.67 -0.87 18.49
C LYS A 55 5.48 -2.35 18.80
N THR A 56 5.08 -2.69 20.03
CA THR A 56 4.79 -4.07 20.42
C THR A 56 3.63 -4.66 19.61
N LEU A 57 2.54 -3.91 19.40
CA LEU A 57 1.42 -4.35 18.56
C LEU A 57 1.86 -4.69 17.13
N VAL A 58 2.75 -3.90 16.54
CA VAL A 58 3.28 -4.14 15.20
C VAL A 58 4.33 -5.27 15.18
N ASP A 59 5.19 -5.35 16.18
CA ASP A 59 6.22 -6.38 16.31
C ASP A 59 5.59 -7.77 16.47
N GLU A 60 4.56 -7.87 17.31
CA GLU A 60 3.80 -9.09 17.62
C GLU A 60 2.62 -9.33 16.68
N PHE A 61 2.48 -8.53 15.61
CA PHE A 61 1.42 -8.71 14.62
C PHE A 61 1.43 -10.16 14.12
N LEU A 62 0.33 -10.89 14.32
CA LEU A 62 0.11 -12.21 13.72
C LEU A 62 1.25 -13.22 13.97
N VAL A 63 1.25 -13.82 15.16
CA VAL A 63 2.13 -14.93 15.56
C VAL A 63 1.36 -16.25 15.65
N ASP A 64 2.04 -17.36 15.44
CA ASP A 64 1.48 -18.70 15.64
C ASP A 64 1.49 -19.15 17.12
N SER A 65 1.01 -20.36 17.39
CA SER A 65 0.97 -20.93 18.75
C SER A 65 2.34 -21.11 19.42
N ASN A 66 3.42 -21.11 18.63
CA ASN A 66 4.79 -21.20 19.11
C ASN A 66 5.46 -19.82 19.20
N ASN A 67 4.67 -18.74 19.10
CA ASN A 67 5.15 -17.36 19.07
C ASN A 67 6.08 -17.06 17.89
N THR A 68 5.94 -17.80 16.79
CA THR A 68 6.67 -17.55 15.54
C THR A 68 5.87 -16.58 14.69
N LYS A 69 6.53 -15.53 14.17
CA LYS A 69 5.89 -14.52 13.33
C LYS A 69 5.51 -15.11 11.98
N ILE A 70 4.24 -14.93 11.60
CA ILE A 70 3.73 -15.44 10.33
C ILE A 70 4.28 -14.56 9.19
N PRO A 71 4.80 -15.15 8.09
CA PRO A 71 5.27 -14.41 6.93
C PRO A 71 4.21 -13.51 6.31
N ILE A 72 4.65 -12.41 5.72
CA ILE A 72 3.78 -11.53 4.90
C ILE A 72 3.99 -11.90 3.43
N ASP A 73 2.91 -12.24 2.74
CA ASP A 73 2.96 -12.54 1.30
C ASP A 73 3.11 -11.27 0.48
N ILE A 74 2.30 -10.24 0.79
CA ILE A 74 2.40 -8.93 0.13
C ILE A 74 2.30 -7.81 1.16
N LEU A 75 3.29 -6.93 1.15
CA LEU A 75 3.27 -5.67 1.89
C LEU A 75 3.10 -4.51 0.92
N PHE A 76 2.02 -3.75 1.05
CA PHE A 76 1.81 -2.50 0.34
C PHE A 76 2.30 -1.35 1.22
N ILE A 77 3.18 -0.51 0.67
CA ILE A 77 3.58 0.76 1.30
C ILE A 77 2.92 1.86 0.49
N SER A 78 1.96 2.54 1.09
CA SER A 78 1.17 3.53 0.38
C SER A 78 1.97 4.81 0.12
N HIS A 79 2.83 5.19 1.05
CA HIS A 79 3.80 6.26 0.87
C HIS A 79 4.98 6.11 1.82
N PHE A 80 6.04 6.85 1.51
CA PHE A 80 7.30 6.79 2.24
C PHE A 80 7.43 7.89 3.30
N ASP A 81 6.35 8.52 3.77
CA ASP A 81 6.49 9.48 4.87
C ASP A 81 6.77 8.78 6.18
N GLN A 82 7.55 9.45 7.02
CA GLN A 82 8.01 8.92 8.29
C GLN A 82 6.84 8.44 9.15
N ASP A 83 5.72 9.15 9.12
CA ASP A 83 4.50 8.81 9.84
C ASP A 83 3.72 7.64 9.24
N HIS A 84 4.20 6.96 8.20
CA HIS A 84 3.54 5.75 7.66
C HIS A 84 4.44 4.52 7.59
N VAL A 85 5.76 4.75 7.61
CA VAL A 85 6.75 3.66 7.58
C VAL A 85 7.60 3.53 8.84
N SER A 86 7.40 4.38 9.86
CA SER A 86 8.27 4.39 11.06
C SER A 86 8.33 3.04 11.80
N LEU A 87 7.27 2.24 11.75
CA LEU A 87 7.21 0.94 12.42
C LEU A 87 7.55 -0.23 11.50
N ILE A 88 7.98 0.01 10.27
CA ILE A 88 8.26 -1.06 9.30
C ILE A 88 9.34 -2.01 9.80
N LYS A 89 10.37 -1.48 10.47
CA LYS A 89 11.44 -2.29 11.06
C LYS A 89 10.90 -3.21 12.16
N ALA A 90 9.90 -2.77 12.92
CA ALA A 90 9.25 -3.64 13.92
C ALA A 90 8.40 -4.72 13.23
N LEU A 91 7.66 -4.36 12.19
CA LEU A 91 6.82 -5.29 11.44
C LEU A 91 7.64 -6.44 10.85
N ILE A 92 8.77 -6.12 10.21
CA ILE A 92 9.56 -7.11 9.44
C ILE A 92 10.66 -7.79 10.26
N LYS A 93 10.90 -7.35 11.49
CA LYS A 93 11.90 -7.98 12.38
C LYS A 93 11.55 -9.45 12.59
N ASP A 94 12.50 -10.34 12.35
CA ASP A 94 12.33 -11.80 12.49
C ASP A 94 11.13 -12.35 11.69
N ARG A 95 10.73 -11.64 10.62
CA ARG A 95 9.59 -12.00 9.77
C ARG A 95 10.00 -11.95 8.30
N ALA A 96 9.60 -12.97 7.55
CA ALA A 96 9.79 -12.96 6.10
C ALA A 96 8.72 -12.10 5.41
N VAL A 97 9.13 -11.37 4.37
CA VAL A 97 8.25 -10.60 3.48
C VAL A 97 8.55 -11.04 2.05
N LYS A 98 7.57 -11.63 1.36
CA LYS A 98 7.83 -12.19 0.02
C LYS A 98 7.86 -11.10 -1.05
N ARG A 99 6.86 -10.21 -1.04
CA ARG A 99 6.74 -9.11 -2.00
C ARG A 99 6.37 -7.81 -1.31
N VAL A 100 6.98 -6.72 -1.78
CA VAL A 100 6.68 -5.36 -1.34
C VAL A 100 6.26 -4.55 -2.55
N ILE A 101 5.09 -3.92 -2.47
CA ILE A 101 4.55 -3.07 -3.52
C ILE A 101 4.67 -1.62 -3.06
N VAL A 102 5.29 -0.79 -3.88
CA VAL A 102 5.55 0.62 -3.56
C VAL A 102 5.20 1.53 -4.75
N PRO A 103 4.84 2.80 -4.54
CA PRO A 103 4.69 3.74 -5.64
C PRO A 103 6.05 3.97 -6.33
N LEU A 104 6.07 3.91 -7.67
CA LEU A 104 7.20 4.41 -8.45
C LEU A 104 7.28 5.93 -8.29
N MET A 105 8.48 6.43 -8.01
CA MET A 105 8.73 7.86 -7.85
C MET A 105 9.92 8.29 -8.68
N ARG A 106 9.85 9.50 -9.25
CA ARG A 106 10.98 10.13 -9.95
C ARG A 106 12.19 10.19 -9.02
N LYS A 107 13.40 9.94 -9.55
CA LYS A 107 14.65 9.87 -8.76
C LYS A 107 14.89 11.15 -7.96
N TRP A 108 14.70 12.32 -8.58
CA TRP A 108 14.85 13.61 -7.93
C TRP A 108 13.92 13.76 -6.74
N LYS A 109 12.69 13.22 -6.82
CA LYS A 109 11.68 13.32 -5.76
C LYS A 109 12.08 12.50 -4.54
N LYS A 110 12.52 11.25 -4.73
CA LYS A 110 13.09 10.42 -3.66
C LYS A 110 14.25 11.16 -2.96
N LYS A 111 15.12 11.82 -3.73
CA LYS A 111 16.24 12.59 -3.19
C LYS A 111 15.80 13.83 -2.41
N ILE A 112 14.84 14.61 -2.92
CA ILE A 112 14.34 15.80 -2.22
C ILE A 112 13.65 15.41 -0.91
N ILE A 113 12.83 14.35 -0.92
CA ILE A 113 12.20 13.83 0.30
C ILE A 113 13.28 13.40 1.29
N ALA A 114 14.29 12.64 0.84
CA ALA A 114 15.41 12.24 1.69
C ALA A 114 16.19 13.43 2.28
N LEU A 115 16.35 14.53 1.53
CA LEU A 115 16.97 15.77 2.00
C LEU A 115 16.06 16.58 2.95
N CYS A 116 14.75 16.45 2.81
CA CYS A 116 13.79 17.09 3.71
C CYS A 116 13.67 16.35 5.04
N ALA A 117 13.85 15.04 5.04
CA ALA A 117 13.74 14.17 6.20
C ALA A 117 15.04 14.10 7.04
N GLU A 118 15.49 15.26 7.51
CA GLU A 118 16.70 15.37 8.34
C GLU A 118 16.61 14.45 9.58
N GLY A 119 17.62 13.58 9.77
CA GLY A 119 17.70 12.65 10.90
C GLY A 119 16.92 11.33 10.74
N TRP A 120 16.29 11.10 9.59
CA TRP A 120 15.59 9.85 9.28
C TRP A 120 16.46 8.87 8.47
N ASP A 121 16.21 7.57 8.67
CA ASP A 121 16.74 6.52 7.81
C ASP A 121 15.94 6.46 6.50
N THR A 122 16.53 7.03 5.45
CA THR A 122 15.93 7.13 4.12
C THR A 122 16.24 5.91 3.25
N GLN A 123 16.86 4.85 3.78
CA GLN A 123 17.24 3.67 3.01
C GLN A 123 16.00 2.98 2.42
N LEU A 124 14.87 2.92 3.13
CA LEU A 124 13.63 2.37 2.59
C LEU A 124 13.17 3.11 1.32
N LEU A 125 13.30 4.44 1.30
CA LEU A 125 12.91 5.28 0.16
C LEU A 125 13.91 5.18 -1.00
N THR A 126 15.20 5.20 -0.67
CA THR A 126 16.28 5.33 -1.67
C THR A 126 16.75 4.00 -2.23
N ASN A 127 16.71 2.94 -1.42
CA ASN A 127 17.13 1.60 -1.77
C ASN A 127 16.31 0.54 -0.98
N PRO A 128 15.01 0.39 -1.32
CA PRO A 128 14.12 -0.54 -0.64
C PRO A 128 14.62 -1.98 -0.68
N LYS A 129 15.27 -2.41 -1.77
CA LYS A 129 15.77 -3.78 -1.89
C LYS A 129 16.81 -4.09 -0.81
N ASP A 130 17.81 -3.21 -0.65
CA ASP A 130 18.82 -3.40 0.40
C ASP A 130 18.24 -3.23 1.81
N PHE A 131 17.26 -2.32 1.99
CA PHE A 131 16.56 -2.17 3.25
C PHE A 131 15.91 -3.48 3.71
N PHE A 132 15.13 -4.13 2.84
CA PHE A 132 14.46 -5.39 3.16
C PHE A 132 15.45 -6.55 3.30
N ASN A 133 16.49 -6.61 2.46
CA ASN A 133 17.54 -7.63 2.59
C ASN A 133 18.29 -7.54 3.94
N LEU A 134 18.41 -6.33 4.50
CA LEU A 134 19.10 -6.11 5.78
C LEU A 134 18.20 -6.37 6.99
N HIS A 135 16.90 -6.11 6.89
CA HIS A 135 16.00 -6.04 8.04
C HIS A 135 14.93 -7.14 8.11
N ALA A 136 14.54 -7.73 6.98
CA ALA A 136 13.61 -8.86 6.94
C ALA A 136 14.34 -10.20 7.11
N LEU A 137 13.61 -11.26 7.47
CA LEU A 137 14.17 -12.60 7.67
C LEU A 137 14.73 -13.22 6.37
N ASN A 138 14.24 -12.79 5.20
CA ASN A 138 14.58 -13.34 3.89
C ASN A 138 15.26 -12.29 2.98
N SER A 139 16.28 -12.72 2.24
CA SER A 139 17.06 -11.87 1.32
C SER A 139 16.51 -11.78 -0.11
N ASP A 140 15.44 -12.51 -0.40
CA ASP A 140 14.84 -12.62 -1.74
C ASP A 140 13.56 -11.79 -1.91
N THR A 141 13.25 -10.89 -0.96
CA THR A 141 12.09 -9.98 -1.02
C THR A 141 12.00 -9.28 -2.38
N ILE A 142 10.91 -9.48 -3.12
CA ILE A 142 10.69 -8.82 -4.42
C ILE A 142 10.13 -7.43 -4.17
N ILE A 143 10.80 -6.39 -4.66
CA ILE A 143 10.28 -5.02 -4.64
C ILE A 143 9.65 -4.74 -6.00
N THR A 144 8.37 -4.38 -6.01
CA THR A 144 7.62 -4.03 -7.21
C THR A 144 7.18 -2.58 -7.14
N GLU A 145 7.66 -1.77 -8.09
CA GLU A 145 7.28 -0.35 -8.21
C GLU A 145 6.05 -0.20 -9.13
N VAL A 146 5.05 0.56 -8.68
CA VAL A 146 3.81 0.81 -9.45
C VAL A 146 3.93 2.14 -10.17
N SER A 147 3.91 2.12 -11.50
CA SER A 147 4.03 3.32 -12.34
C SER A 147 2.83 4.25 -12.15
N ALA A 148 3.03 5.56 -12.28
CA ALA A 148 1.94 6.53 -12.10
C ALA A 148 0.79 6.28 -13.10
N LEU A 149 -0.45 6.45 -12.63
CA LEU A 149 -1.64 6.30 -13.45
C LEU A 149 -1.73 7.40 -14.50
N THR A 150 -1.75 7.01 -15.78
CA THR A 150 -1.81 7.90 -16.93
C THR A 150 -3.20 7.93 -17.56
N ASP A 151 -3.48 8.98 -18.35
CA ASP A 151 -4.78 9.14 -19.01
C ASP A 151 -5.15 7.98 -19.96
N ASN A 152 -4.15 7.29 -20.52
CA ASN A 152 -4.35 6.14 -21.40
C ASN A 152 -4.75 4.87 -20.64
N GLU A 153 -4.31 4.73 -19.40
CA GLU A 153 -4.54 3.53 -18.57
C GLU A 153 -5.96 3.50 -17.96
N TYR A 154 -6.72 4.61 -17.99
CA TYR A 154 -8.13 4.60 -17.57
C TYR A 154 -9.01 3.66 -18.39
N ASN A 155 -8.59 3.38 -19.63
CA ASN A 155 -9.35 2.59 -20.58
C ASN A 155 -8.74 1.19 -20.83
N SER A 156 -7.50 0.92 -20.39
CA SER A 156 -6.83 -0.37 -20.61
C SER A 156 -7.49 -1.51 -19.84
N GLU A 157 -7.41 -2.75 -20.34
CA GLU A 157 -7.86 -3.92 -19.58
C GLU A 157 -7.02 -4.12 -18.30
N ILE A 158 -7.60 -4.78 -17.30
CA ILE A 158 -6.88 -5.13 -16.07
C ILE A 158 -6.08 -6.41 -16.36
N ASP A 159 -4.79 -6.24 -16.64
CA ASP A 159 -3.88 -7.35 -16.86
C ASP A 159 -3.30 -7.89 -15.54
N ASN A 160 -3.00 -9.19 -15.50
CA ASN A 160 -2.28 -9.78 -14.38
C ASN A 160 -0.77 -9.54 -14.52
N ALA A 161 -0.17 -8.95 -13.49
CA ALA A 161 1.26 -8.78 -13.36
C ALA A 161 1.97 -10.13 -13.21
N ALA A 162 3.17 -10.25 -13.77
CA ALA A 162 4.04 -11.39 -13.50
C ALA A 162 4.40 -11.47 -12.00
N ALA A 163 4.55 -12.70 -11.49
CA ALA A 163 4.81 -12.96 -10.08
C ALA A 163 6.12 -12.32 -9.58
N ASP A 164 7.11 -12.16 -10.46
CA ASP A 164 8.44 -11.60 -10.22
C ASP A 164 8.65 -10.20 -10.81
N ALA A 165 7.59 -9.57 -11.32
CA ALA A 165 7.68 -8.22 -11.88
C ALA A 165 8.24 -7.22 -10.85
N ILE A 166 9.32 -6.54 -11.22
CA ILE A 166 9.94 -5.46 -10.42
C ILE A 166 9.27 -4.09 -10.66
N GLN A 167 8.51 -3.97 -11.75
CA GLN A 167 7.72 -2.79 -12.07
C GLN A 167 6.42 -3.21 -12.74
N ILE A 168 5.32 -2.55 -12.38
CA ILE A 168 3.99 -2.77 -13.00
C ILE A 168 3.30 -1.43 -13.31
N PRO A 169 2.42 -1.38 -14.33
CA PRO A 169 1.51 -0.26 -14.53
C PRO A 169 0.51 -0.10 -13.38
N SER A 170 0.02 1.12 -13.14
CA SER A 170 -1.15 1.33 -12.28
C SER A 170 -2.38 0.67 -12.88
N GLY A 171 -3.23 0.07 -12.06
CA GLY A 171 -4.44 -0.60 -12.53
C GLY A 171 -4.24 -2.04 -13.00
N ASN A 172 -3.00 -2.55 -13.01
CA ASN A 172 -2.74 -3.97 -13.23
C ASN A 172 -2.98 -4.77 -11.95
N SER A 173 -3.51 -5.98 -12.10
CA SER A 173 -3.81 -6.90 -11.02
C SER A 173 -2.57 -7.66 -10.57
N ILE A 174 -2.38 -7.76 -9.25
CA ILE A 174 -1.49 -8.74 -8.62
C ILE A 174 -2.38 -9.85 -8.08
N SER A 175 -2.32 -11.03 -8.71
CA SER A 175 -3.10 -12.19 -8.30
C SER A 175 -2.49 -12.87 -7.07
N SER A 176 -3.33 -13.22 -6.10
CA SER A 176 -2.96 -14.22 -5.10
C SER A 176 -3.26 -15.64 -5.59
N ASN A 177 -2.81 -16.64 -4.84
CA ASN A 177 -3.24 -18.03 -4.98
C ASN A 177 -4.67 -18.30 -4.46
N THR A 178 -5.41 -17.28 -4.02
CA THR A 178 -6.75 -17.39 -3.42
C THR A 178 -7.89 -16.92 -4.33
N ASN A 179 -7.67 -16.81 -5.66
CA ASN A 179 -8.60 -16.19 -6.61
C ASN A 179 -9.00 -14.76 -6.18
N TRP A 180 -7.98 -14.01 -5.76
CA TRP A 180 -8.14 -12.65 -5.25
C TRP A 180 -7.21 -11.72 -6.02
N HIS A 181 -7.70 -10.51 -6.27
CA HIS A 181 -6.97 -9.49 -7.00
C HIS A 181 -6.67 -8.31 -6.10
N TYR A 182 -5.42 -7.89 -6.19
CA TYR A 182 -4.91 -6.65 -5.62
C TYR A 182 -4.54 -5.72 -6.77
N ILE A 183 -5.28 -4.62 -6.93
CA ILE A 183 -5.08 -3.67 -8.02
C ILE A 183 -4.57 -2.36 -7.40
N PRO A 184 -3.25 -2.11 -7.44
CA PRO A 184 -2.68 -0.87 -6.94
C PRO A 184 -2.79 0.27 -7.97
N PHE A 185 -2.96 1.49 -7.46
CA PHE A 185 -2.96 2.73 -8.24
C PHE A 185 -2.00 3.72 -7.61
N ASN A 186 -0.94 4.05 -8.32
CA ASN A 186 -0.04 5.14 -7.96
C ASN A 186 -0.58 6.42 -8.59
N ILE A 187 -1.25 7.24 -7.79
CA ILE A 187 -1.81 8.51 -8.26
C ILE A 187 -0.80 9.60 -7.90
N GLU A 188 -0.14 10.14 -8.93
CA GLU A 188 0.78 11.26 -8.73
C GLU A 188 -0.01 12.58 -8.71
N PRO A 189 0.08 13.38 -7.64
CA PRO A 189 -0.58 14.67 -7.53
C PRO A 189 0.07 15.69 -8.46
N GLU A 190 -0.71 16.68 -8.86
CA GLU A 190 -0.32 17.82 -9.71
C GLU A 190 0.87 18.62 -9.13
N ARG A 191 1.16 18.46 -7.83
CA ARG A 191 2.31 19.08 -7.16
C ARG A 191 3.65 18.73 -7.80
N SER A 192 3.82 17.51 -8.34
CA SER A 192 5.05 17.14 -9.07
C SER A 192 5.26 18.04 -10.29
N ASP A 193 4.18 18.34 -11.02
CA ASP A 193 4.23 19.18 -12.22
C ASP A 193 4.50 20.65 -11.83
N CYS A 194 3.85 21.17 -10.79
CA CYS A 194 4.14 22.50 -10.26
C CYS A 194 5.60 22.64 -9.77
N PHE A 195 6.18 21.58 -9.20
CA PHE A 195 7.58 21.58 -8.80
C PHE A 195 8.52 21.69 -10.00
N GLU A 196 8.25 20.93 -11.06
CA GLU A 196 9.02 20.97 -12.30
C GLU A 196 8.93 22.33 -12.98
N GLU A 197 7.75 22.95 -12.98
CA GLU A 197 7.55 24.31 -13.49
C GLU A 197 8.38 25.35 -12.71
N LYS A 198 8.33 25.34 -11.37
CA LYS A 198 9.16 26.25 -10.56
C LYS A 198 10.67 25.99 -10.71
N CYS A 199 11.07 24.74 -10.94
CA CYS A 199 12.46 24.43 -11.24
C CYS A 199 12.87 25.07 -12.58
N LYS A 200 12.04 24.97 -13.62
CA LYS A 200 12.28 25.62 -14.92
C LYS A 200 12.34 27.14 -14.79
N GLU A 201 11.48 27.77 -14.00
CA GLU A 201 11.54 29.21 -13.68
C GLU A 201 12.86 29.63 -13.01
N SER A 202 13.52 28.69 -12.34
CA SER A 202 14.82 28.88 -11.68
C SER A 202 16.01 28.40 -12.52
N ASP A 203 15.83 28.21 -13.83
CA ASP A 203 16.83 27.64 -14.76
C ASP A 203 17.37 26.27 -14.32
N ILE A 204 16.52 25.44 -13.72
CA ILE A 204 16.82 24.07 -13.31
C ILE A 204 16.00 23.08 -14.12
N GLU A 205 16.66 22.34 -15.00
CA GLU A 205 16.09 21.18 -15.66
C GLU A 205 16.25 19.93 -14.78
N ILE A 206 15.32 19.74 -13.82
CA ILE A 206 15.40 18.71 -12.77
C ILE A 206 15.63 17.29 -13.31
N ASP A 207 15.00 16.91 -14.42
CA ASP A 207 15.11 15.57 -15.00
C ASP A 207 16.46 15.31 -15.69
N LYS A 208 17.24 16.36 -15.97
CA LYS A 208 18.58 16.26 -16.54
C LYS A 208 19.68 16.22 -15.48
N LEU A 209 19.34 16.43 -14.20
CA LEU A 209 20.31 16.46 -13.12
C LEU A 209 20.83 15.06 -12.80
N THR A 210 22.14 14.94 -12.65
CA THR A 210 22.78 13.76 -12.07
C THR A 210 22.56 13.70 -10.55
N GLU A 211 22.92 12.58 -9.93
CA GLU A 211 22.87 12.47 -8.46
C GLU A 211 23.76 13.51 -7.76
N ASP A 212 24.93 13.82 -8.34
CA ASP A 212 25.84 14.85 -7.84
C ASP A 212 25.23 16.24 -7.97
N ASP A 213 24.58 16.54 -9.11
CA ASP A 213 23.90 17.82 -9.32
C ASP A 213 22.75 18.03 -8.31
N LEU A 214 21.98 16.97 -8.03
CA LEU A 214 20.94 17.00 -7.00
C LEU A 214 21.52 17.28 -5.62
N CYS A 215 22.70 16.74 -5.30
CA CYS A 215 23.40 17.03 -4.04
C CYS A 215 23.87 18.49 -3.98
N VAL A 216 24.43 19.02 -5.06
CA VAL A 216 24.89 20.42 -5.13
C VAL A 216 23.72 21.40 -5.01
N LYS A 217 22.61 21.13 -5.71
CA LYS A 217 21.43 21.99 -5.74
C LYS A 217 20.43 21.70 -4.60
N ALA A 218 20.74 20.76 -3.70
CA ALA A 218 19.87 20.27 -2.63
C ALA A 218 19.15 21.39 -1.85
N LYS A 219 19.88 22.42 -1.41
CA LYS A 219 19.31 23.54 -0.65
C LYS A 219 18.31 24.36 -1.45
N GLN A 220 18.61 24.62 -2.72
CA GLN A 220 17.74 25.36 -3.63
C GLN A 220 16.48 24.55 -3.95
N LEU A 221 16.65 23.26 -4.27
CA LEU A 221 15.55 22.34 -4.56
C LEU A 221 14.63 22.16 -3.34
N LYS A 222 15.20 22.02 -2.14
CA LYS A 222 14.45 21.97 -0.87
C LYS A 222 13.61 23.24 -0.67
N LYS A 223 14.17 24.42 -0.95
CA LYS A 223 13.44 25.69 -0.85
C LYS A 223 12.28 25.75 -1.84
N ILE A 224 12.51 25.44 -3.12
CA ILE A 224 11.46 25.40 -4.15
C ILE A 224 10.35 24.43 -3.73
N TYR A 225 10.73 23.25 -3.23
CA TYR A 225 9.78 22.23 -2.80
C TYR A 225 8.91 22.69 -1.62
N GLN A 226 9.51 23.40 -0.64
CA GLN A 226 8.82 23.93 0.54
C GLN A 226 7.90 25.12 0.23
N GLU A 227 8.12 25.84 -0.86
CA GLU A 227 7.26 26.96 -1.30
C GLU A 227 5.96 26.50 -1.98
N LEU A 228 5.88 25.23 -2.40
CA LEU A 228 4.66 24.67 -2.98
C LEU A 228 3.59 24.46 -1.91
N SER A 229 2.34 24.75 -2.26
CA SER A 229 1.18 24.43 -1.43
C SER A 229 1.03 22.92 -1.23
N GLY A 230 0.60 22.52 -0.04
CA GLY A 230 0.38 21.11 0.34
C GLY A 230 1.47 20.54 1.26
N GLY A 231 1.27 19.32 1.76
CA GLY A 231 2.23 18.58 2.60
C GLY A 231 3.30 17.84 1.77
N ILE A 232 4.46 17.54 2.37
CA ILE A 232 5.48 16.72 1.71
C ILE A 232 4.83 15.38 1.28
N ASN A 233 5.12 14.93 0.06
CA ASN A 233 4.77 13.57 -0.40
C ASN A 233 3.27 13.18 -0.35
N GLN A 234 2.39 14.01 -0.92
CA GLN A 234 0.95 13.71 -1.11
C GLN A 234 0.66 12.54 -2.09
N ASN A 235 1.65 11.76 -2.48
CA ASN A 235 1.44 10.57 -3.29
C ASN A 235 1.01 9.45 -2.37
N SER A 236 -0.10 8.80 -2.66
CA SER A 236 -0.47 7.55 -2.00
C SER A 236 -0.74 6.49 -3.05
N LEU A 237 -0.26 5.28 -2.78
CA LEU A 237 -0.61 4.09 -3.54
C LEU A 237 -1.96 3.59 -3.01
N LEU A 238 -3.03 3.78 -3.78
CA LEU A 238 -4.32 3.20 -3.44
C LEU A 238 -4.31 1.73 -3.82
N LEU A 239 -5.12 0.93 -3.13
CA LEU A 239 -5.23 -0.49 -3.39
C LEU A 239 -6.69 -0.92 -3.38
N TYR A 240 -7.16 -1.42 -4.53
CA TYR A 240 -8.39 -2.18 -4.59
C TYR A 240 -8.10 -3.66 -4.34
N SER A 241 -8.80 -4.26 -3.38
CA SER A 241 -8.64 -5.66 -2.97
C SER A 241 -9.99 -6.37 -3.05
N ALA A 242 -10.14 -7.35 -3.93
CA ALA A 242 -11.41 -8.06 -4.07
C ALA A 242 -11.26 -9.46 -4.67
N PRO A 243 -12.26 -10.34 -4.52
CA PRO A 243 -12.32 -11.59 -5.26
C PRO A 243 -12.28 -11.36 -6.78
N ASP A 244 -11.79 -12.36 -7.51
CA ASP A 244 -11.96 -12.43 -8.95
C ASP A 244 -13.42 -12.74 -9.32
N TYR A 245 -14.20 -11.69 -9.56
CA TYR A 245 -15.59 -11.82 -10.02
C TYR A 245 -15.73 -12.22 -11.49
N SER A 246 -14.64 -12.23 -12.29
CA SER A 246 -14.70 -12.80 -13.64
C SER A 246 -14.94 -14.32 -13.57
N ASN A 247 -14.50 -14.93 -12.48
CA ASN A 247 -14.72 -16.33 -12.18
C ASN A 247 -16.05 -16.51 -11.41
N LYS A 248 -17.08 -17.03 -12.08
CA LYS A 248 -18.48 -17.16 -11.61
C LYS A 248 -18.66 -18.05 -10.36
N THR A 249 -17.59 -18.55 -9.75
CA THR A 249 -17.60 -19.45 -8.59
C THR A 249 -17.53 -18.72 -7.24
N VAL A 250 -17.34 -17.39 -7.24
CA VAL A 250 -17.28 -16.63 -5.99
C VAL A 250 -18.71 -16.32 -5.51
N GLU A 251 -19.21 -17.15 -4.58
CA GLU A 251 -20.38 -16.83 -3.75
C GLU A 251 -19.87 -16.19 -2.45
N THR A 252 -20.05 -14.88 -2.28
CA THR A 252 -19.71 -14.16 -1.05
C THR A 252 -20.87 -14.22 -0.07
N LEU A 253 -20.58 -14.54 1.19
CA LEU A 253 -21.56 -14.52 2.29
C LEU A 253 -21.11 -13.49 3.31
N GLN A 254 -21.65 -12.27 3.24
CA GLN A 254 -21.47 -11.27 4.28
C GLN A 254 -22.53 -11.49 5.37
N CYS A 255 -22.10 -11.95 6.55
CA CYS A 255 -22.97 -12.11 7.73
C CYS A 255 -22.66 -10.98 8.73
N PRO A 256 -23.53 -9.96 8.86
CA PRO A 256 -23.36 -8.95 9.90
C PRO A 256 -23.63 -9.63 11.26
N GLY A 257 -22.55 -9.95 11.97
CA GLY A 257 -22.63 -10.72 13.22
C GLY A 257 -23.33 -9.95 14.34
N THR A 258 -24.55 -10.40 14.70
CA THR A 258 -25.04 -10.52 16.09
C THR A 258 -26.36 -11.29 16.18
N PHE A 259 -27.11 -11.43 15.08
CA PHE A 259 -28.31 -12.26 15.00
C PHE A 259 -28.20 -13.23 13.81
N CYS A 260 -27.52 -14.36 14.01
CA CYS A 260 -27.70 -15.51 13.12
C CYS A 260 -29.11 -16.07 13.35
N CYS A 261 -30.11 -15.54 12.61
CA CYS A 261 -31.45 -16.12 12.64
C CYS A 261 -31.37 -17.46 11.88
N GLY A 262 -31.54 -18.57 12.63
CA GLY A 262 -31.30 -19.95 12.20
C GLY A 262 -32.20 -20.48 11.07
N GLY A 263 -32.49 -19.67 10.05
CA GLY A 263 -33.26 -20.02 8.86
C GLY A 263 -33.02 -19.14 7.62
N CYS A 264 -32.27 -18.04 7.68
CA CYS A 264 -32.13 -17.13 6.53
C CYS A 264 -31.17 -17.64 5.43
N CYS A 265 -30.36 -18.66 5.71
CA CYS A 265 -29.33 -19.17 4.81
C CYS A 265 -29.86 -20.05 3.65
N LYS A 266 -31.19 -20.14 3.45
CA LYS A 266 -31.79 -20.92 2.35
C LYS A 266 -32.06 -20.11 1.07
N LYS A 267 -31.90 -18.79 1.11
CA LYS A 267 -31.89 -17.94 -0.08
C LYS A 267 -30.56 -17.20 -0.12
N LEU A 268 -29.58 -17.77 -0.84
CA LEU A 268 -28.30 -17.15 -1.16
C LEU A 268 -28.55 -15.84 -1.92
N ALA A 269 -28.61 -14.74 -1.18
CA ALA A 269 -28.46 -13.38 -1.67
C ALA A 269 -28.00 -12.53 -0.49
N CYS A 270 -26.81 -12.86 0.01
CA CYS A 270 -26.04 -12.02 0.92
C CYS A 270 -25.16 -11.14 0.04
N ASP A 271 -24.99 -9.87 0.39
CA ASP A 271 -24.38 -8.86 -0.49
C ASP A 271 -23.11 -9.38 -1.17
N ALA A 272 -23.06 -9.31 -2.50
CA ALA A 272 -22.05 -9.99 -3.30
C ALA A 272 -20.66 -9.32 -3.17
N SER A 273 -20.63 -8.13 -2.56
CA SER A 273 -19.53 -7.17 -2.62
C SER A 273 -18.58 -7.35 -1.45
N ALA A 274 -17.59 -8.23 -1.61
CA ALA A 274 -16.54 -8.45 -0.63
C ALA A 274 -15.27 -7.63 -0.90
N GLY A 275 -15.28 -6.72 -1.86
CA GLY A 275 -14.14 -5.85 -2.17
C GLY A 275 -13.88 -4.78 -1.11
N CYS A 276 -12.67 -4.24 -1.09
CA CYS A 276 -12.24 -3.16 -0.22
C CYS A 276 -11.31 -2.22 -0.98
N LEU A 277 -11.34 -0.94 -0.61
CA LEU A 277 -10.44 0.07 -1.14
C LEU A 277 -9.62 0.64 0.01
N TYR A 278 -8.30 0.45 -0.04
CA TYR A 278 -7.35 1.08 0.86
C TYR A 278 -6.81 2.33 0.18
N THR A 279 -6.87 3.47 0.87
CA THR A 279 -6.58 4.76 0.24
C THR A 279 -5.36 5.47 0.78
N GLY A 280 -4.86 5.05 1.95
CA GLY A 280 -3.83 5.80 2.67
C GLY A 280 -4.26 7.26 2.83
N ASP A 281 -3.31 8.15 2.57
CA ASP A 281 -3.44 9.61 2.69
C ASP A 281 -3.87 10.30 1.38
N TYR A 282 -4.47 9.55 0.45
CA TYR A 282 -4.89 10.09 -0.82
C TYR A 282 -5.85 11.28 -0.66
N ASP A 283 -5.50 12.42 -1.29
CA ASP A 283 -6.35 13.59 -1.33
C ASP A 283 -7.53 13.40 -2.30
N TYR A 284 -8.70 13.18 -1.73
CA TYR A 284 -9.95 12.95 -2.46
C TYR A 284 -10.44 14.14 -3.30
N SER A 285 -9.85 15.33 -3.16
CA SER A 285 -10.18 16.46 -4.04
C SER A 285 -9.86 16.16 -5.52
N HIS A 286 -8.99 15.18 -5.80
CA HIS A 286 -8.62 14.75 -7.15
C HIS A 286 -9.25 13.40 -7.58
N MET A 287 -10.24 12.89 -6.84
CA MET A 287 -10.80 11.55 -7.05
C MET A 287 -11.53 11.35 -8.40
N GLU A 288 -11.86 12.41 -9.12
CA GLU A 288 -12.64 12.34 -10.37
C GLU A 288 -12.01 11.42 -11.42
N LYS A 289 -10.68 11.46 -11.58
CA LYS A 289 -10.01 10.58 -12.55
C LYS A 289 -10.13 9.11 -12.13
N LEU A 290 -9.94 8.83 -10.84
CA LEU A 290 -10.06 7.50 -10.29
C LEU A 290 -11.50 6.96 -10.41
N LYS A 291 -12.52 7.79 -10.17
CA LYS A 291 -13.92 7.41 -10.36
C LYS A 291 -14.18 6.90 -11.78
N VAL A 292 -13.60 7.55 -12.81
CA VAL A 292 -13.72 7.09 -14.20
C VAL A 292 -13.18 5.68 -14.37
N PHE A 293 -12.01 5.37 -13.80
CA PHE A 293 -11.46 4.00 -13.81
C PHE A 293 -12.41 2.99 -13.16
N PHE A 294 -12.83 3.27 -11.92
CA PHE A 294 -13.62 2.32 -11.15
C PHE A 294 -15.00 2.09 -11.78
N VAL A 295 -15.60 3.11 -12.40
CA VAL A 295 -16.85 2.99 -13.16
C VAL A 295 -16.62 2.21 -14.45
N SER A 296 -15.59 2.53 -15.23
CA SER A 296 -15.32 1.86 -16.51
C SER A 296 -15.05 0.36 -16.34
N LYS A 297 -14.48 -0.02 -15.19
CA LYS A 297 -14.17 -1.40 -14.82
C LYS A 297 -15.20 -2.08 -13.92
N ASN A 298 -16.33 -1.41 -13.64
CA ASN A 298 -17.40 -1.93 -12.78
C ASN A 298 -16.89 -2.41 -11.40
N LEU A 299 -15.90 -1.71 -10.83
CA LEU A 299 -15.28 -2.08 -9.56
C LEU A 299 -16.04 -1.51 -8.36
N ILE A 300 -16.70 -0.35 -8.51
CA ILE A 300 -17.43 0.31 -7.40
C ILE A 300 -18.47 -0.62 -6.78
N GLY A 301 -19.24 -1.31 -7.63
CA GLY A 301 -20.31 -2.20 -7.17
C GLY A 301 -19.81 -3.36 -6.32
N ASN A 302 -18.51 -3.69 -6.40
CA ASN A 302 -17.91 -4.80 -5.66
C ASN A 302 -17.31 -4.38 -4.31
N ILE A 303 -17.19 -3.08 -4.03
CA ILE A 303 -16.64 -2.58 -2.76
C ILE A 303 -17.73 -2.72 -1.70
N GLY A 304 -17.47 -3.54 -0.69
CA GLY A 304 -18.37 -3.69 0.45
C GLY A 304 -18.35 -2.47 1.35
N THR A 305 -19.48 -2.16 1.97
CA THR A 305 -19.55 -1.19 3.07
C THR A 305 -19.24 -1.91 4.38
N LEU A 306 -18.28 -1.37 5.14
CA LEU A 306 -17.97 -1.82 6.51
C LEU A 306 -19.03 -1.34 7.50
#